data_AF-A0A7R8CAT6-F1
#
_entry.id   AF-A0A7R8CAT6-F1
#
_cell.length_a   1.000
_cell.length_b   1.000
_cell.length_c   1.000
_cell.angle_alpha   90.00
_cell.angle_beta   90.00
_cell.angle_gamma   90.00
#
_symmetry.space_group_name_H-M   'P 1'
#
loop_
_entity.id
_entity.type
_entity.pdbx_description
1 polymer ?
#
loop_
_entity_poly.entity_id
_entity_poly.type
_entity_poly.pdbx_seq_one_letter_code
_entity_poly.pdbx_strand_id
1 'polypeptide(L)'
;MTKVTDIKKHTKNTVIYPNLKSAFRPIPLNEKYTVHVSPNQIEIIDHPSEDIEDEYGEFPSNSPSKPHLLGQEELNDLIRDLHLTKQPSEILASMLKRILNQKRLKSVFTGNKIPENFLT
;
A
#
# COMPACT_ATOMS: atom_id res chain seq x y z
N MET A 1 24.25 3.20 29.30
CA MET A 1 25.23 2.41 28.51
C MET A 1 24.91 0.95 28.71
N THR A 2 24.44 0.25 27.67
CA THR A 2 24.08 -1.17 27.76
C THR A 2 25.25 -1.99 27.22
N LYS A 3 25.86 -2.82 28.07
CA LYS A 3 26.90 -3.78 27.66
C LYS A 3 26.24 -4.87 26.83
N VAL A 4 26.61 -4.96 25.56
CA VAL A 4 26.26 -6.09 24.70
C VAL A 4 27.31 -7.17 24.91
N THR A 5 26.90 -8.31 25.45
CA THR A 5 27.78 -9.48 25.62
C THR A 5 27.55 -10.45 24.46
N ASP A 6 28.64 -10.93 23.87
CA ASP A 6 28.64 -11.81 22.70
C ASP A 6 27.89 -13.13 22.95
N ILE A 7 26.98 -13.47 22.04
CA ILE A 7 26.15 -14.68 22.10
C ILE A 7 26.94 -15.84 21.47
N LYS A 8 27.20 -16.91 22.23
CA LYS A 8 27.87 -18.13 21.73
C LYS A 8 26.99 -18.87 20.72
N LYS A 9 27.59 -19.28 19.59
CA LYS A 9 26.98 -19.97 18.43
C LYS A 9 26.31 -21.32 18.71
N HIS A 10 26.58 -21.97 19.86
CA HIS A 10 26.24 -23.38 20.09
C HIS A 10 25.34 -23.68 21.29
N THR A 11 24.80 -22.67 21.97
CA THR A 11 23.74 -22.89 22.96
C THR A 11 22.40 -22.65 22.29
N LYS A 12 21.47 -23.60 22.41
CA LYS A 12 20.06 -23.39 22.05
C LYS A 12 19.47 -22.38 23.03
N ASN A 13 19.84 -21.11 22.87
CA ASN A 13 19.25 -20.04 23.62
C ASN A 13 17.81 -19.93 23.12
N THR A 14 16.85 -20.40 23.92
CA THR A 14 15.45 -20.09 23.71
C THR A 14 15.36 -18.56 23.63
N VAL A 15 15.01 -18.02 22.46
CA VAL A 15 14.88 -16.58 22.28
C VAL A 15 13.67 -16.14 23.10
N ILE A 16 13.92 -15.55 24.27
CA ILE A 16 12.88 -14.99 25.12
C ILE A 16 12.58 -13.59 24.59
N TYR A 17 11.47 -13.45 23.88
CA TYR A 17 11.01 -12.13 23.43
C TYR A 17 10.33 -11.37 24.58
N PRO A 18 10.61 -10.08 24.75
CA PRO A 18 9.88 -9.26 25.70
C PRO A 18 8.40 -9.11 25.29
N ASN A 19 7.52 -9.00 26.27
CA ASN A 19 6.09 -8.78 26.04
C ASN A 19 5.85 -7.32 25.58
N LEU A 20 5.95 -7.08 24.27
CA LEU A 20 5.78 -5.77 23.64
C LEU A 20 4.34 -5.57 23.16
N LYS A 21 3.78 -4.39 23.41
CA LYS A 21 2.41 -4.05 22.96
C LYS A 21 2.22 -4.12 21.44
N SER A 22 3.28 -3.89 20.67
CA SER A 22 3.29 -4.00 19.21
C SER A 22 3.39 -5.43 18.69
N ALA A 23 3.77 -6.40 19.54
CA ALA A 23 3.91 -7.81 19.18
C ALA A 23 2.66 -8.64 19.51
N PHE A 24 1.57 -7.98 19.92
CA PHE A 24 0.29 -8.66 20.07
C PHE A 24 -0.29 -9.01 18.71
N ARG A 25 -0.93 -10.19 18.65
CA ARG A 25 -1.76 -10.56 17.51
C ARG A 25 -2.88 -9.53 17.35
N PRO A 26 -3.36 -9.28 16.12
CA PRO A 26 -4.51 -8.42 15.91
C PRO A 26 -5.70 -8.90 16.76
N ILE A 27 -6.43 -7.94 17.32
CA ILE A 27 -7.61 -8.22 18.14
C ILE A 27 -8.68 -8.81 17.20
N PRO A 28 -9.27 -9.97 17.54
CA PRO A 28 -10.37 -10.53 16.76
C PRO A 28 -11.51 -9.53 16.67
N LEU A 29 -12.06 -9.40 15.46
CA LEU A 29 -13.23 -8.61 15.18
C LEU A 29 -14.40 -9.11 16.04
N ASN A 30 -14.96 -8.24 16.87
CA ASN A 30 -16.14 -8.53 17.70
C ASN A 30 -17.25 -7.53 17.33
N GLU A 31 -18.50 -7.82 17.70
CA GLU A 31 -19.67 -7.01 17.33
C GLU A 31 -19.59 -5.53 17.77
N LYS A 32 -18.71 -5.19 18.71
CA LYS A 32 -18.43 -3.81 19.12
C LYS A 32 -17.62 -3.01 18.09
N TYR A 33 -16.81 -3.68 17.28
CA TYR A 33 -16.09 -3.07 16.17
C TYR A 33 -16.87 -3.41 14.90
N THR A 34 -17.89 -2.60 14.60
CA THR A 34 -18.73 -2.80 13.42
C THR A 34 -17.86 -2.83 12.17
N VAL A 35 -17.95 -3.92 11.41
CA VAL A 35 -17.45 -3.97 10.03
C VAL A 35 -18.14 -2.86 9.27
N HIS A 36 -17.38 -2.04 8.54
CA HIS A 36 -17.98 -1.13 7.58
C HIS A 36 -18.79 -1.96 6.58
N VAL A 37 -20.12 -1.89 6.69
CA VAL A 37 -21.03 -2.55 5.76
C VAL A 37 -20.87 -1.82 4.43
N SER A 38 -20.44 -2.55 3.40
CA SER A 38 -20.47 -2.04 2.04
C SER A 38 -21.90 -1.60 1.72
N PRO A 39 -22.13 -0.41 1.13
CA PRO A 39 -23.48 0.02 0.80
C PRO A 39 -24.14 -1.05 -0.06
N ASN A 40 -25.32 -1.49 0.37
CA ASN A 40 -26.15 -2.42 -0.38
C ASN A 40 -26.51 -1.77 -1.72
N GLN A 41 -26.59 -2.61 -2.75
CA GLN A 41 -26.88 -2.24 -4.14
C GLN A 41 -28.07 -1.27 -4.18
N ILE A 42 -27.84 -0.11 -4.81
CA ILE A 42 -28.86 0.90 -5.05
C ILE A 42 -29.94 0.25 -5.92
N GLU A 43 -31.17 0.17 -5.41
CA GLU A 43 -32.33 -0.17 -6.22
C GLU A 43 -32.51 0.95 -7.25
N ILE A 44 -32.32 0.61 -8.53
CA ILE A 44 -32.52 1.55 -9.63
C ILE A 44 -34.02 1.79 -9.74
N ILE A 45 -34.47 2.93 -9.21
CA ILE A 45 -35.81 3.44 -9.47
C ILE A 45 -35.74 4.07 -10.86
N ASP A 46 -36.42 3.46 -11.84
CA ASP A 46 -36.62 4.02 -13.18
C ASP A 46 -37.45 5.31 -13.05
N HIS A 47 -36.76 6.44 -12.90
CA HIS A 47 -37.32 7.75 -13.18
C HIS A 47 -37.16 8.02 -14.68
N PRO A 48 -38.19 8.54 -15.38
CA PRO A 48 -38.05 8.90 -16.78
C PRO A 48 -36.96 9.98 -16.90
N SER A 49 -35.90 9.64 -17.62
CA SER A 49 -34.74 10.47 -17.88
C SER A 49 -35.16 11.76 -18.59
N GLU A 50 -35.10 12.88 -17.88
CA GLU A 50 -34.75 14.14 -18.55
C GLU A 50 -33.28 14.01 -18.92
N ASP A 51 -32.97 14.18 -20.21
CA ASP A 51 -31.61 14.11 -20.78
C ASP A 51 -30.70 15.15 -20.09
N ILE A 52 -30.12 14.76 -18.96
CA ILE A 52 -28.90 15.35 -18.46
C ILE A 52 -27.82 14.56 -19.16
N GLU A 53 -27.16 15.19 -20.13
CA GLU A 53 -25.89 14.71 -20.67
C GLU A 53 -24.90 14.65 -19.50
N ASP A 54 -24.93 13.54 -18.78
CA ASP A 54 -23.90 13.22 -17.82
C ASP A 54 -22.63 13.01 -18.63
N GLU A 55 -21.74 14.00 -18.57
CA GLU A 55 -20.34 13.90 -18.97
C GLU A 55 -19.64 12.93 -18.00
N TYR A 56 -20.06 11.66 -18.02
CA TYR A 56 -19.29 10.55 -17.47
C TYR A 56 -18.11 10.37 -18.41
N GLY A 57 -17.06 11.15 -18.14
CA GLY A 57 -15.76 11.00 -18.77
C GLY A 57 -15.34 9.55 -18.70
N GLU A 58 -15.37 8.89 -19.86
CA GLU A 58 -14.87 7.55 -20.08
C GLU A 58 -13.41 7.53 -19.65
N PHE A 59 -13.10 6.97 -18.46
CA PHE A 59 -11.72 6.84 -18.03
C PHE A 59 -11.04 5.87 -19.00
N PRO A 60 -10.03 6.31 -19.79
CA PRO A 60 -9.42 5.44 -20.79
C PRO A 60 -8.62 4.33 -20.07
N SER A 61 -9.26 3.17 -19.90
CA SER A 61 -8.72 1.99 -19.23
C SER A 61 -7.63 1.26 -20.05
N ASN A 62 -7.11 1.85 -21.13
CA ASN A 62 -6.26 1.13 -22.08
C ASN A 62 -5.08 1.92 -22.65
N SER A 63 -4.53 2.89 -21.90
CA SER A 63 -3.16 3.34 -22.20
C SER A 63 -2.15 2.45 -21.47
N PRO A 64 -0.99 2.10 -22.05
CA PRO A 64 0.13 1.58 -21.27
C PRO A 64 0.53 2.69 -20.30
N SER A 65 -0.10 2.70 -19.13
CA SER A 65 -0.02 3.78 -18.16
C SER A 65 1.42 3.89 -17.69
N LYS A 66 2.16 4.79 -18.35
CA LYS A 66 3.49 5.17 -17.91
C LYS A 66 3.32 5.63 -16.47
N PRO A 67 4.11 5.10 -15.52
CA PRO A 67 3.96 5.49 -14.13
C PRO A 67 4.09 7.01 -14.06
N HIS A 68 3.04 7.67 -13.57
CA HIS A 68 3.06 9.10 -13.32
C HIS A 68 4.20 9.37 -12.32
N LEU A 69 5.19 10.15 -12.78
CA LEU A 69 6.35 10.50 -11.99
C LEU A 69 6.03 11.83 -11.31
N LEU A 70 5.81 11.79 -10.00
CA LEU A 70 5.54 12.98 -9.23
C LEU A 70 6.75 13.93 -9.28
N GLY A 71 6.52 15.13 -9.79
CA GLY A 71 7.48 16.23 -9.78
C GLY A 71 7.62 16.88 -8.40
N GLN A 72 8.65 17.73 -8.24
CA GLN A 72 8.80 18.52 -7.02
C GLN A 72 7.67 19.57 -6.88
N GLU A 73 7.18 20.11 -7.99
CA GLU A 73 6.05 21.03 -8.04
C GLU A 73 4.77 20.39 -7.51
N GLU A 74 4.41 19.21 -8.03
CA GLU A 74 3.24 18.45 -7.60
C GLU A 74 3.34 18.03 -6.13
N LEU A 75 4.54 17.67 -5.65
CA LEU A 75 4.77 17.40 -4.23
C LEU A 75 4.57 18.65 -3.37
N ASN A 76 5.00 19.82 -3.83
CA ASN A 76 4.81 21.08 -3.11
C ASN A 76 3.35 21.50 -3.07
N ASP A 77 2.62 21.32 -4.17
CA ASP A 77 1.19 21.56 -4.24
C ASP A 77 0.45 20.64 -3.27
N LEU A 78 0.81 19.35 -3.25
CA LEU A 78 0.22 18.39 -2.31
C LEU A 78 0.50 18.76 -0.84
N ILE A 79 1.70 19.24 -0.52
CA ILE A 79 2.05 19.71 0.84
C ILE A 79 1.18 20.91 1.22
N ARG A 80 0.94 21.83 0.28
CA ARG A 80 0.13 23.03 0.48
C ARG A 80 -1.34 22.71 0.64
N ASP A 81 -1.90 21.90 -0.26
CA ASP A 81 -3.32 21.53 -0.29
C ASP A 81 -3.70 20.75 0.98
N LEU A 82 -2.81 19.87 1.44
CA LEU A 82 -2.97 19.10 2.68
C LEU A 82 -2.55 19.87 3.94
N HIS A 83 -2.09 21.12 3.81
CA HIS A 83 -1.63 21.97 4.92
C HIS A 83 -0.62 21.27 5.85
N LEU A 84 0.31 20.51 5.28
CA LEU A 84 1.24 19.70 6.05
C LEU A 84 2.37 20.54 6.66
N THR A 85 2.69 20.25 7.92
CA THR A 85 3.88 20.77 8.58
C THR A 85 5.14 20.01 8.11
N LYS A 86 6.34 20.49 8.48
CA LYS A 86 7.63 19.95 7.98
C LYS A 86 7.82 18.44 8.19
N GLN A 87 7.43 17.92 9.35
CA GLN A 87 7.61 16.51 9.67
C GLN A 87 6.72 15.59 8.81
N PRO A 88 5.40 15.80 8.72
CA PRO A 88 4.55 14.97 7.86
C PRO A 88 4.87 15.14 6.37
N SER A 89 5.32 16.32 5.91
CA SER A 89 5.73 16.50 4.52
C SER A 89 6.98 15.69 4.15
N GLU A 90 7.96 15.61 5.04
CA GLU A 90 9.15 14.75 4.87
C GLU A 90 8.78 13.26 4.81
N ILE A 91 7.86 12.81 5.67
CA ILE A 91 7.35 11.43 5.67
C ILE A 91 6.64 11.13 4.36
N LEU A 92 5.77 12.03 3.89
CA LEU A 92 5.06 11.90 2.62
C LEU A 92 6.03 11.75 1.45
N ALA A 93 7.03 12.64 1.35
CA ALA A 93 8.07 12.58 0.32
C ALA A 93 8.82 11.24 0.33
N SER A 94 9.21 10.76 1.52
CA SER A 94 9.90 9.47 1.70
C SER A 94 9.03 8.27 1.28
N MET A 95 7.74 8.29 1.64
CA MET A 95 6.79 7.24 1.25
C MET A 95 6.59 7.19 -0.26
N LEU A 96 6.36 8.34 -0.89
CA LEU A 96 6.15 8.43 -2.33
C LEU A 96 7.40 7.96 -3.09
N LYS A 97 8.59 8.40 -2.68
CA LYS A 97 9.88 7.94 -3.22
C LYS A 97 10.02 6.42 -3.14
N ARG A 98 9.71 5.83 -1.98
CA ARG A 98 9.76 4.37 -1.79
C ARG A 98 8.81 3.63 -2.73
N ILE A 99 7.56 4.08 -2.84
CA ILE A 99 6.53 3.44 -3.67
C ILE A 99 6.93 3.47 -5.15
N LEU A 100 7.45 4.60 -5.63
CA LEU A 100 7.91 4.76 -7.01
C LEU A 100 9.13 3.85 -7.30
N ASN A 101 10.05 3.71 -6.35
CA ASN A 101 11.21 2.83 -6.50
C ASN A 101 10.85 1.33 -6.47
N GLN A 102 9.89 0.92 -5.64
CA GLN A 102 9.44 -0.48 -5.59
C GLN A 102 8.75 -0.94 -6.88
N LYS A 103 7.98 -0.05 -7.53
CA LYS A 103 7.35 -0.35 -8.84
C LYS A 103 8.39 -0.57 -9.95
N ARG A 104 9.58 0.05 -9.87
CA ARG A 104 10.67 -0.19 -10.84
C ARG A 104 11.31 -1.58 -10.72
N LEU A 105 11.33 -2.18 -9.53
CA LEU A 105 12.03 -3.47 -9.31
C LEU A 105 11.19 -4.70 -9.71
N LYS A 106 9.85 -4.60 -9.75
CA LYS A 106 8.98 -5.73 -10.14
C LYS A 106 9.03 -6.06 -11.64
N SER A 107 9.45 -5.11 -12.48
CA SER A 107 9.63 -5.31 -13.92
C SER A 107 10.87 -6.17 -14.26
N VAL A 108 11.83 -6.31 -13.33
CA VAL A 108 13.12 -6.97 -13.61
C VAL A 108 13.09 -8.46 -13.28
N PHE A 109 12.08 -8.95 -12.55
CA PHE A 109 12.08 -10.33 -12.01
C PHE A 109 11.29 -11.36 -12.81
N THR A 110 10.65 -11.01 -13.93
CA THR A 110 9.99 -12.01 -14.79
C THR A 110 10.99 -12.55 -15.81
N GLY A 111 11.80 -13.52 -15.41
CA GLY A 111 12.83 -14.06 -16.29
C GLY A 111 13.51 -15.32 -15.80
N ASN A 112 12.77 -16.29 -15.25
CA ASN A 112 13.27 -17.66 -15.11
C ASN A 112 12.20 -18.63 -15.62
N LYS A 113 12.27 -18.95 -16.92
CA LYS A 113 11.52 -20.04 -17.54
C LYS A 113 12.19 -21.33 -17.09
N ILE A 114 11.47 -22.16 -16.34
CA ILE A 114 11.92 -23.51 -15.98
C ILE A 114 12.04 -24.29 -17.30
N PRO A 115 13.18 -24.90 -17.63
CA PRO A 115 13.30 -25.71 -18.84
C PRO A 115 12.50 -27.02 -18.67
N GLU A 116 11.59 -27.26 -19.62
CA GLU A 116 10.70 -28.43 -19.76
C GLU A 116 11.47 -29.70 -20.15
N ASN A 117 12.40 -30.14 -19.30
CA ASN A 117 13.15 -31.38 -19.53
C ASN A 117 13.50 -32.06 -18.20
N PHE A 118 12.45 -32.48 -17.49
CA PHE A 118 12.54 -33.40 -16.34
C PHE A 118 11.45 -34.49 -16.36
N LEU A 119 10.93 -34.86 -17.52
CA LEU A 119 10.03 -36.00 -17.70
C LEU A 119 10.42 -36.77 -18.97
N THR A 120 11.40 -37.65 -18.86
CA THR A 120 11.52 -38.86 -19.69
C THR A 120 12.20 -39.95 -18.87
#